data_AF-A0A3D3S2R7-F1
#
_entry.id   AF-A0A3D3S2R7-F1
#
_cell.length_a   1.000
_cell.length_b   1.000
_cell.length_c   1.000
_cell.angle_alpha   90.00
_cell.angle_beta   90.00
_cell.angle_gamma   90.00
#
_symmetry.space_group_name_H-M   'P 1'
#
loop_
_entity.id
_entity.type
_entity.pdbx_description
1 polymer ?
#
loop_
_entity_poly.entity_id
_entity_poly.type
_entity_poly.pdbx_seq_one_letter_code
_entity_poly.pdbx_strand_id
1 'polypeptide(L)' 'MHEPHEGALFVEGVSVSFDGFKALNDLTLYVDHGELRCLIG' A
#
# COMPACT_ATOMS: atom_id res chain seq x y z
N MET A 1 24.42 -8.76 1.90
CA MET A 1 23.63 -7.96 2.86
C MET A 1 22.49 -7.39 2.04
N HIS A 2 21.25 -7.77 2.33
CA HIS A 2 20.06 -7.35 1.58
C HIS A 2 19.53 -6.06 2.22
N GLU A 3 19.40 -4.98 1.44
CA GLU A 3 18.97 -3.68 1.96
C GLU A 3 17.47 -3.72 2.30
N PRO A 4 17.00 -3.08 3.40
CA PRO A 4 15.61 -3.14 3.87
C PRO A 4 14.60 -2.37 2.99
N HIS A 5 14.95 -2.08 1.73
CA HIS A 5 14.23 -1.17 0.85
C HIS A 5 14.06 -1.71 -0.58
N GLU A 6 14.16 -3.02 -0.80
CA GLU A 6 13.67 -3.68 -2.02
C GLU A 6 12.26 -4.27 -1.76
N GLY A 7 11.32 -3.40 -1.43
CA GLY A 7 9.91 -3.74 -1.53
C GLY A 7 9.51 -3.73 -3.01
N ALA A 8 8.68 -4.67 -3.44
CA ALA A 8 8.15 -4.64 -4.81
C ALA A 8 7.14 -3.49 -5.00
N LEU A 9 6.50 -3.05 -3.91
CA LEU A 9 5.47 -2.00 -3.91
C LEU A 9 5.54 -1.17 -2.62
N PHE A 10 5.60 0.15 -2.81
CA PHE A 10 5.55 1.15 -1.74
C PHE A 10 4.39 2.10 -2.00
N VAL A 11 3.49 2.21 -1.02
CA VAL A 11 2.36 3.13 -1.02
C VAL A 11 2.43 3.93 0.26
N GLU A 12 2.45 5.25 0.17
CA GLU A 12 2.56 6.13 1.33
C GLU A 12 1.51 7.24 1.27
N GLY A 13 0.77 7.41 2.37
CA GLY A 13 -0.16 8.52 2.58
C GLY A 13 -1.24 8.67 1.50
N VAL A 14 -1.63 7.57 0.84
CA VAL A 14 -2.57 7.64 -0.28
C VAL A 14 -3.98 7.85 0.24
N SER A 15 -4.59 8.93 -0.22
CA SER A 15 -6.02 9.19 -0.03
C SER A 15 -6.72 9.20 -1.38
N VAL A 16 -7.86 8.52 -1.46
CA VAL A 16 -8.69 8.46 -2.67
C VAL A 16 -10.10 8.88 -2.28
N SER A 17 -10.66 9.82 -3.02
CA SER A 17 -12.03 10.28 -2.87
C SER A 17 -12.77 10.21 -4.20
N PHE A 18 -13.99 9.68 -4.18
CA PHE A 18 -14.88 9.66 -5.33
C PHE A 18 -16.34 9.70 -4.85
N ASP A 19 -17.22 10.31 -5.64
CA ASP A 19 -18.67 10.40 -5.36
C ASP A 19 -19.02 10.97 -3.97
N GLY A 20 -18.22 11.93 -3.48
CA GLY A 20 -18.39 12.50 -2.15
C GLY A 20 -17.93 11.60 -1.00
N PHE A 21 -17.46 10.39 -1.28
CA PHE A 21 -16.88 9.47 -0.30
C PHE A 21 -15.36 9.53 -0.33
N LYS A 22 -14.76 9.42 0.85
CA LYS A 22 -13.33 9.13 0.98
C LYS A 22 -13.16 7.62 1.04
N ALA A 23 -12.81 7.02 -0.09
CA ALA A 23 -12.66 5.58 -0.24
C ALA A 23 -11.36 5.03 0.36
N LEU A 24 -10.29 5.81 0.32
CA LEU A 24 -9.05 5.54 1.05
C LEU A 24 -8.67 6.78 1.85
N ASN A 25 -8.28 6.60 3.11
CA ASN A 25 -7.86 7.69 4.00
C ASN A 25 -6.46 7.41 4.53
N ASP A 26 -5.47 8.11 3.98
CA ASP A 26 -4.08 8.09 4.41
C ASP A 26 -3.48 6.67 4.48
N LEU A 27 -3.70 5.87 3.43
CA LEU A 27 -3.23 4.49 3.35
C LEU A 27 -1.72 4.45 3.11
N THR A 28 -1.03 3.74 4.00
CA THR A 28 0.36 3.33 3.83
C THR A 28 0.43 1.80 3.79
N LEU A 29 1.06 1.25 2.74
CA LEU A 29 1.20 -0.18 2.51
C LEU A 29 2.55 -0.48 1.87
N TYR A 30 3.24 -1.49 2.41
CA TYR A 30 4.49 -2.01 1.87
C TYR A 30 4.34 -3.51 1.60
N VAL A 31 4.80 -3.97 0.44
CA VAL A 31 4.78 -5.38 0.05
C VAL A 31 6.16 -5.78 -0.48
N ASP A 32 6.73 -6.82 0.11
CA ASP A 32 8.08 -7.28 -0.22
C ASP A 32 8.10 -8.22 -1.43
N HIS A 33 9.29 -8.41 -2.01
CA HIS A 33 9.47 -9.41 -3.08
C HIS A 33 9.08 -10.81 -2.61
N GLY A 34 8.26 -11.48 -3.42
CA GLY A 34 7.77 -12.84 -3.12
C GLY A 34 6.66 -12.89 -2.07
N GLU A 35 6.23 -11.74 -1.53
CA GLU A 35 5.13 -11.70 -0.59
C GLU A 35 3.77 -11.83 -1.29
N LEU A 36 2.95 -12.79 -0.83
CA LEU A 36 1.55 -12.91 -1.22
C LEU A 36 0.67 -12.27 -0.15
N ARG A 37 0.21 -11.04 -0.42
CA ARG A 37 -0.71 -10.32 0.46
C ARG A 37 -2.10 -10.24 -0.18
N CYS A 38 -3.11 -10.67 0.57
CA CYS A 38 -4.50 -10.49 0.20
C CYS A 38 -5.08 -9.30 0.95
N LEU A 39 -5.65 -8.34 0.22
CA LEU A 39 -6.43 -7.25 0.80
C LEU A 39 -7.89 -7.63 0.66
N ILE A 40 -8.61 -7.64 1.78
CA ILE A 40 -10.03 -7.93 1.85
C ILE A 40 -10.77 -6.73 2.42
N GLY A 41 -11.92 -6.45 1.84
CA GLY A 41 -12.81 -5.34 2.12
C GLY A 41 -14.14 -5.60 1.45
#